data_AF-A0A060BSX4-F1
#
_entry.id   AF-A0A060BSX4-F1
#
_cell.length_a   1.000
_cell.length_b   1.000
_cell.length_c   1.000
_cell.angle_alpha   90.00
_cell.angle_beta   90.00
_cell.angle_gamma   90.00
#
_symmetry.space_group_name_H-M   'P 1'
#
loop_
_entity.id
_entity.type
_entity.pdbx_description
1 polymer ?
#
loop_
_entity_poly.entity_id
_entity_poly.type
_entity_poly.pdbx_seq_one_letter_code
_entity_poly.pdbx_strand_id
1 'polypeptide(L)'
;RALPLLWHRQRYIDEVSRLIDQFRPDVCMTDLEYFVPRAAERAGLPCLTLDHQHVITCCRHDLPRDMWWDAAIQGLTPRYLFRPTAENLIISFYAPPVLPRYKARIAPPILRDSVLALQPHDAGHVLVYQSNSTHRALVDFLRAATDRICYVYGYDRTEGREGNVVFMRKSE
;
A
#
# COMPACT_ATOMS: atom_id res chain seq x y z
N ARG A 1 -7.68 -3.57 15.74
CA ARG A 1 -6.69 -2.92 16.64
C ARG A 1 -6.63 -1.38 16.51
N ALA A 2 -7.30 -0.73 15.54
CA ALA A 2 -7.27 0.74 15.37
C ALA A 2 -8.21 1.55 16.29
N LEU A 3 -9.35 0.98 16.70
CA LEU A 3 -10.35 1.67 17.52
C LEU A 3 -9.82 2.25 18.85
N PRO A 4 -8.98 1.53 19.64
CA PRO A 4 -8.44 2.07 20.88
C PRO A 4 -7.49 3.26 20.69
N LEU A 5 -6.80 3.34 19.54
CA LEU A 5 -5.87 4.43 19.23
C LEU A 5 -6.62 5.72 18.88
N LEU A 6 -7.73 5.62 18.14
CA LEU A 6 -8.56 6.77 17.81
C LEU A 6 -9.35 7.32 19.01
N TRP A 7 -9.59 6.48 20.02
CA TRP A 7 -10.19 6.91 21.30
C TRP A 7 -9.27 7.87 22.06
N HIS A 8 -7.97 7.59 22.06
CA HIS A 8 -6.95 8.42 22.67
C HIS A 8 -6.26 9.35 21.66
N ARG A 9 -6.92 9.66 20.54
CA ARG A 9 -6.30 10.43 19.44
C ARG A 9 -5.70 11.75 19.89
N GLN A 10 -6.36 12.43 20.84
CA GLN A 10 -5.90 13.72 21.33
C GLN A 10 -4.52 13.60 21.99
N ARG A 11 -4.34 12.58 22.84
CA ARG A 11 -3.07 12.29 23.49
C ARG A 11 -1.93 12.10 22.47
N TYR A 12 -2.18 11.32 21.43
CA TYR A 12 -1.16 11.07 20.40
C TYR A 12 -0.87 12.30 19.55
N ILE A 13 -1.90 13.10 19.21
CA ILE A 13 -1.68 14.37 18.53
C ILE A 13 -0.84 15.30 19.41
N ASP A 14 -1.12 15.40 20.71
CA ASP A 14 -0.37 16.24 21.64
C ASP A 14 1.08 15.75 21.83
N GLU A 15 1.32 14.45 21.75
CA GLU A 15 2.66 13.86 21.74
C GLU A 15 3.44 14.24 20.47
N VAL A 16 2.82 14.08 19.30
CA VAL A 16 3.43 14.49 18.02
C VAL A 16 3.63 16.01 17.97
N SER A 17 2.70 16.81 18.48
CA SER A 17 2.87 18.27 18.58
C SER A 17 4.07 18.64 19.43
N ARG A 18 4.29 17.99 20.58
CA ARG A 18 5.50 18.22 21.39
C ARG A 18 6.78 17.85 20.65
N LEU A 19 6.77 16.79 19.83
CA LEU A 19 7.91 16.42 18.99
C LEU A 19 8.16 17.48 17.90
N ILE A 20 7.10 18.01 17.28
CA ILE A 20 7.20 19.11 16.32
C ILE A 20 7.79 20.36 16.99
N ASP A 21 7.34 20.72 18.20
CA ASP A 21 7.85 21.88 18.92
C ASP A 21 9.33 21.74 19.29
N GLN A 22 9.78 20.52 19.63
CA GLN A 22 11.17 20.24 19.98
C GLN A 22 12.08 20.18 18.75
N PHE A 23 11.65 19.49 17.70
CA PHE A 23 12.43 19.30 16.48
C PHE A 23 12.43 20.55 15.58
N ARG A 24 11.36 21.35 15.64
CA ARG A 24 11.11 22.54 14.81
C ARG A 24 11.27 22.28 13.30
N PRO A 25 10.52 21.33 12.72
CA PRO A 25 10.58 21.06 11.29
C PRO A 25 9.97 22.21 10.48
N ASP A 26 10.53 22.46 9.29
CA ASP A 26 9.91 23.34 8.29
C ASP A 26 8.74 22.67 7.56
N VAL A 27 8.70 21.33 7.52
CA VAL A 27 7.70 20.52 6.82
C VAL A 27 7.52 19.17 7.49
N CYS A 28 6.30 18.64 7.47
CA CYS A 28 6.00 17.28 7.93
C CYS A 28 5.74 16.33 6.77
N MET A 29 6.02 15.04 6.97
CA MET A 29 5.70 13.98 6.01
C MET A 29 4.97 12.83 6.72
N THR A 30 4.05 12.18 6.02
CA THR A 30 3.27 11.04 6.54
C THR A 30 3.12 9.96 5.48
N ASP A 31 3.10 8.68 5.90
CA ASP A 31 2.74 7.53 5.07
C ASP A 31 1.40 6.98 5.55
N LEU A 32 0.33 7.62 5.06
CA LEU A 32 -1.07 7.29 5.36
C LEU A 32 -1.34 7.03 6.86
N GLU A 33 -0.91 7.94 7.73
CA GLU A 33 -1.24 7.88 9.15
C GLU A 33 -2.08 9.08 9.62
N TYR A 34 -2.67 8.96 10.81
CA TYR A 34 -3.72 9.88 11.27
C TYR A 34 -3.19 11.10 12.04
N PHE A 35 -2.07 10.98 12.76
CA PHE A 35 -1.64 11.91 13.79
C PHE A 35 -0.74 13.02 13.26
N VAL A 36 0.25 12.73 12.41
CA VAL A 36 1.21 13.75 11.94
C VAL A 36 0.52 14.87 11.16
N PRO A 37 -0.39 14.61 10.20
CA PRO A 37 -1.16 15.67 9.54
C PRO A 37 -1.91 16.57 10.51
N ARG A 38 -2.52 16.02 11.57
CA ARG A 38 -3.30 16.82 12.54
C ARG A 38 -2.39 17.66 13.42
N ALA A 39 -1.25 17.13 13.83
CA ALA A 39 -0.26 17.86 14.60
C ALA A 39 0.40 18.97 13.77
N ALA A 40 0.72 18.69 12.50
CA ALA A 40 1.25 19.66 11.55
C ALA A 40 0.26 20.81 11.30
N GLU A 41 -1.02 20.50 11.10
CA GLU A 41 -2.08 21.52 10.98
C GLU A 41 -2.16 22.41 12.23
N ARG A 42 -2.04 21.85 13.44
CA ARG A 42 -2.01 22.64 14.69
C ARG A 42 -0.80 23.56 14.79
N ALA A 43 0.35 23.09 14.30
CA ALA A 43 1.58 23.86 14.25
C ALA A 43 1.64 24.87 13.09
N GLY A 44 0.64 24.86 12.18
CA GLY A 44 0.65 25.70 10.98
C GLY A 44 1.70 25.28 9.94
N LEU A 45 2.16 24.03 9.99
CA LEU A 45 3.20 23.51 9.09
C LEU A 45 2.59 22.82 7.86
N PRO A 46 3.24 22.93 6.68
CA PRO A 46 2.88 22.12 5.52
C PRO A 46 3.13 20.64 5.82
N CYS A 47 2.27 19.78 5.26
CA CYS A 47 2.39 18.33 5.38
C CYS A 47 2.26 17.67 4.00
N LEU A 48 3.23 16.83 3.66
CA LEU A 48 3.25 16.00 2.46
C LEU A 48 2.81 14.58 2.83
N THR A 49 1.75 14.09 2.18
CA THR A 49 1.37 12.67 2.29
C THR A 49 2.06 11.89 1.18
N LEU A 50 2.75 10.81 1.54
CA LEU A 50 3.40 9.88 0.62
C LEU A 50 2.79 8.51 0.82
N ASP A 51 1.90 8.08 -0.07
CA ASP A 51 1.20 6.81 0.08
C ASP A 51 0.66 6.27 -1.26
N HIS A 52 0.11 5.05 -1.25
CA HIS A 52 -0.56 4.50 -2.42
C HIS A 52 -2.09 4.69 -2.38
N GLN A 53 -2.71 4.67 -1.20
CA GLN A 53 -4.16 4.57 -1.03
C GLN A 53 -4.93 5.77 -1.55
N HIS A 54 -4.33 6.96 -1.55
CA HIS A 54 -4.90 8.17 -2.13
C HIS A 54 -5.08 8.08 -3.66
N VAL A 55 -4.54 7.07 -4.33
CA VAL A 55 -4.92 6.78 -5.72
C VAL A 55 -6.44 6.59 -5.84
N ILE A 56 -7.11 6.01 -4.84
CA ILE A 56 -8.55 5.73 -4.84
C ILE A 56 -9.37 7.03 -4.80
N THR A 57 -8.95 8.01 -4.00
CA THR A 57 -9.77 9.19 -3.67
C THR A 57 -9.32 10.47 -4.37
N CYS A 58 -8.03 10.60 -4.68
CA CYS A 58 -7.45 11.77 -5.33
C CYS A 58 -7.47 11.70 -6.86
N CYS A 59 -7.76 10.54 -7.44
CA CYS A 59 -7.71 10.33 -8.89
C CYS A 59 -9.09 10.02 -9.48
N ARG A 60 -9.21 10.24 -10.78
CA ARG A 60 -10.38 9.86 -11.57
C ARG A 60 -10.20 8.44 -12.10
N HIS A 61 -11.18 7.60 -11.82
CA HIS A 61 -11.22 6.21 -12.29
C HIS A 61 -12.37 6.01 -13.28
N ASP A 62 -12.14 5.18 -14.29
CA ASP A 62 -13.18 4.70 -15.19
C ASP A 62 -13.52 3.25 -14.81
N LEU A 63 -14.40 3.11 -13.81
CA LEU A 63 -14.74 1.82 -13.24
C LEU A 63 -16.05 1.27 -13.81
N PRO A 64 -16.14 -0.05 -14.04
CA PRO A 64 -17.41 -0.74 -14.24
C PRO A 64 -18.42 -0.43 -13.12
N ARG A 65 -19.71 -0.36 -13.48
CA ARG A 65 -20.78 0.07 -12.55
C ARG A 65 -20.93 -0.83 -11.32
N ASP A 66 -20.70 -2.12 -11.50
CA ASP A 66 -20.70 -3.12 -10.44
C ASP A 66 -19.59 -2.89 -9.40
N MET A 67 -18.52 -2.18 -9.75
CA MET A 67 -17.41 -1.85 -8.85
C MET A 67 -17.57 -0.51 -8.12
N TRP A 68 -18.60 0.28 -8.43
CA TRP A 68 -18.74 1.63 -7.85
C TRP A 68 -18.94 1.60 -6.34
N TRP A 69 -19.68 0.60 -5.83
CA TRP A 69 -19.89 0.44 -4.39
C TRP A 69 -18.60 0.07 -3.66
N ASP A 70 -17.83 -0.86 -4.21
CA ASP A 70 -16.54 -1.25 -3.65
C ASP A 70 -15.58 -0.06 -3.62
N ALA A 71 -15.49 0.69 -4.71
CA ALA A 71 -14.66 1.89 -4.80
C ALA A 71 -15.10 2.97 -3.78
N ALA A 72 -16.41 3.16 -3.61
CA ALA A 72 -16.94 4.11 -2.63
C ALA A 72 -16.57 3.71 -1.20
N ILE A 73 -16.76 2.43 -0.83
CA ILE A 73 -16.46 1.90 0.51
C ILE A 73 -14.95 1.99 0.78
N GLN A 74 -14.12 1.51 -0.15
CA GLN A 74 -12.66 1.57 -0.04
C GLN A 74 -12.14 3.02 0.05
N GLY A 75 -12.85 3.96 -0.58
CA GLY A 75 -12.52 5.38 -0.54
C GLY A 75 -12.85 6.07 0.80
N LEU A 76 -13.68 5.50 1.67
CA LEU A 76 -14.11 6.18 2.91
C LEU A 76 -12.94 6.46 3.86
N THR A 77 -12.14 5.44 4.15
CA THR A 77 -11.02 5.55 5.10
C THR A 77 -9.96 6.54 4.64
N PRO A 78 -9.38 6.45 3.42
CA PRO A 78 -8.40 7.44 2.95
C PRO A 78 -9.02 8.83 2.81
N ARG A 79 -10.30 8.95 2.43
CA ARG A 79 -10.94 10.28 2.27
C ARG A 79 -11.15 11.00 3.59
N TYR A 80 -11.60 10.30 4.64
CA TYR A 80 -12.05 10.94 5.87
C TYR A 80 -11.11 10.75 7.05
N LEU A 81 -10.56 9.54 7.23
CA LEU A 81 -9.66 9.26 8.35
C LEU A 81 -8.27 9.81 8.04
N PHE A 82 -7.70 9.36 6.93
CA PHE A 82 -6.35 9.74 6.47
C PHE A 82 -6.39 10.81 5.38
N ARG A 83 -7.27 11.81 5.53
CA ARG A 83 -7.57 12.79 4.49
C ARG A 83 -6.31 13.35 3.78
N PRO A 84 -6.38 13.62 2.46
CA PRO A 84 -5.30 14.24 1.71
C PRO A 84 -4.81 15.52 2.40
N THR A 85 -3.50 15.75 2.39
CA THR A 85 -2.89 16.96 2.94
C THR A 85 -2.71 18.03 1.86
N ALA A 86 -2.02 19.12 2.21
CA ALA A 86 -1.78 20.24 1.30
C ALA A 86 -1.01 19.84 0.03
N GLU A 87 -0.14 18.83 0.11
CA GLU A 87 0.61 18.24 -1.01
C GLU A 87 0.59 16.72 -0.86
N ASN A 88 0.44 15.97 -1.95
CA ASN A 88 0.33 14.51 -1.92
C ASN A 88 1.19 13.87 -3.03
N LEU A 89 2.03 12.91 -2.67
CA LEU A 89 2.81 12.10 -3.58
C LEU A 89 2.26 10.66 -3.55
N ILE A 90 1.58 10.29 -4.63
CA ILE A 90 0.91 9.00 -4.74
C ILE A 90 1.86 8.02 -5.44
N ILE A 91 2.30 6.97 -4.75
CA ILE A 91 3.16 5.94 -5.34
C ILE A 91 2.31 4.84 -5.91
N SER A 92 2.27 4.68 -7.24
CA SER A 92 1.43 3.63 -7.88
C SER A 92 2.02 3.10 -9.19
N PHE A 93 1.77 1.81 -9.46
CA PHE A 93 1.98 1.20 -10.78
C PHE A 93 0.92 1.63 -11.80
N TYR A 94 -0.20 2.18 -11.32
CA TYR A 94 -1.30 2.68 -12.12
C TYR A 94 -1.33 4.21 -12.03
N ALA A 95 -1.35 4.92 -13.16
CA ALA A 95 -1.25 6.38 -13.20
C ALA A 95 -2.52 7.06 -13.74
N PRO A 96 -3.66 6.98 -13.01
CA PRO A 96 -4.89 7.65 -13.39
C PRO A 96 -4.76 9.18 -13.31
N PRO A 97 -5.58 9.96 -14.03
CA PRO A 97 -5.59 11.41 -13.91
C PRO A 97 -5.95 11.87 -12.49
N VAL A 98 -5.18 12.80 -11.94
CA VAL A 98 -5.48 13.44 -10.64
C VAL A 98 -6.69 14.37 -10.77
N LEU A 99 -7.58 14.37 -9.77
CA LEU A 99 -8.73 15.27 -9.73
C LEU A 99 -8.26 16.72 -9.44
N PRO A 100 -8.77 17.74 -10.15
CA PRO A 100 -8.30 19.13 -10.02
C PRO A 100 -8.36 19.75 -8.62
N ARG A 101 -9.19 19.20 -7.73
CA ARG A 101 -9.37 19.68 -6.36
C ARG A 101 -8.23 19.29 -5.41
N TYR A 102 -7.36 18.36 -5.83
CA TYR A 102 -6.25 17.86 -5.01
C TYR A 102 -4.92 18.29 -5.62
N LYS A 103 -4.02 18.76 -4.76
CA LYS A 103 -2.61 18.90 -5.11
C LYS A 103 -1.93 17.56 -4.90
N ALA A 104 -1.93 16.75 -5.96
CA ALA A 104 -1.34 15.43 -5.93
C ALA A 104 -0.51 15.17 -7.20
N ARG A 105 0.54 14.37 -7.06
CA ARG A 105 1.32 13.84 -8.17
C ARG A 105 1.43 12.34 -8.02
N ILE A 106 1.32 11.61 -9.12
CA ILE A 106 1.58 10.17 -9.13
C ILE A 106 3.03 9.96 -9.54
N ALA A 107 3.77 9.22 -8.74
CA ALA A 107 5.11 8.78 -9.04
C ALA A 107 5.15 7.25 -9.19
N PRO A 108 6.04 6.73 -10.06
CA PRO A 108 6.23 5.30 -10.19
C PRO A 108 6.77 4.71 -8.88
N PRO A 109 6.59 3.39 -8.68
CA PRO A 109 7.15 2.72 -7.51
C PRO A 109 8.67 2.77 -7.51
N ILE A 110 9.24 2.78 -6.31
CA ILE A 110 10.67 2.76 -6.11
C ILE A 110 11.17 1.34 -6.40
N LEU A 111 11.89 1.19 -7.51
CA LEU A 111 12.55 -0.05 -7.88
C LEU A 111 13.98 -0.01 -7.36
N ARG A 112 14.42 -1.09 -6.70
CA ARG A 112 15.79 -1.22 -6.20
C ARG A 112 16.75 -1.42 -7.38
N ASP A 113 17.94 -0.81 -7.31
CA ASP A 113 18.98 -1.01 -8.33
C ASP A 113 19.31 -2.49 -8.55
N SER A 114 19.28 -3.29 -7.49
CA SER A 114 19.48 -4.73 -7.57
C SER A 114 18.43 -5.46 -8.40
N VAL A 115 17.20 -4.93 -8.53
CA VAL A 115 16.15 -5.46 -9.40
C VAL A 115 16.34 -4.94 -10.82
N LEU A 116 16.66 -3.66 -10.98
CA LEU A 116 16.89 -3.02 -12.28
C LEU A 116 18.12 -3.56 -13.01
N ALA A 117 19.14 -4.00 -12.26
CA ALA A 117 20.37 -4.58 -12.79
C ALA A 117 20.20 -6.03 -13.27
N LEU A 118 19.09 -6.71 -12.94
CA LEU A 118 18.86 -8.09 -13.36
C LEU A 118 18.56 -8.16 -14.86
N GLN A 119 19.17 -9.13 -15.54
CA GLN A 119 18.84 -9.47 -16.91
C GLN A 119 17.71 -10.51 -16.92
N PRO A 120 16.58 -10.23 -17.60
CA PRO A 120 15.49 -11.19 -17.73
C PRO A 120 15.99 -12.49 -18.39
N HIS A 121 15.62 -13.63 -17.82
CA HIS A 121 15.88 -14.95 -18.41
C HIS A 121 14.74 -15.92 -18.05
N ASP A 122 14.47 -16.87 -18.93
CA ASP A 122 13.51 -17.95 -18.67
C ASP A 122 14.24 -19.13 -18.03
N ALA A 123 13.92 -19.42 -16.77
CA ALA A 123 14.46 -20.54 -16.02
C ALA A 123 13.48 -21.74 -15.94
N GLY A 124 12.45 -21.77 -16.79
CA GLY A 124 11.53 -22.90 -16.94
C GLY A 124 10.53 -23.09 -15.80
N HIS A 125 10.41 -22.11 -14.90
CA HIS A 125 9.53 -22.18 -13.73
C HIS A 125 8.66 -20.92 -13.61
N VAL A 126 7.64 -21.01 -12.76
CA VAL A 126 6.77 -19.91 -12.39
C VAL A 126 7.04 -19.55 -10.94
N LEU A 127 7.29 -18.26 -10.69
CA LEU A 127 7.35 -17.72 -9.34
C LEU A 127 5.97 -17.23 -8.94
N VAL A 128 5.46 -17.69 -7.80
CA VAL A 128 4.15 -17.31 -7.28
C VAL A 128 4.32 -16.74 -5.88
N TYR A 129 3.80 -15.54 -5.66
CA TYR A 129 3.77 -14.89 -4.37
C TYR A 129 2.32 -14.63 -3.95
N GLN A 130 1.91 -15.18 -2.80
CA GLN A 130 0.60 -14.92 -2.23
C GLN A 130 0.75 -14.49 -0.78
N SER A 131 0.41 -13.24 -0.48
CA SER A 131 0.59 -12.65 0.85
C SER A 131 -0.37 -13.16 1.92
N ASN A 132 -1.51 -13.74 1.54
CA ASN A 132 -2.53 -14.26 2.46
C ASN A 132 -2.99 -15.67 2.03
N SER A 133 -2.70 -16.67 2.86
CA SER A 133 -2.67 -18.09 2.52
C SER A 133 -3.92 -18.89 2.90
N THR A 134 -5.03 -18.22 3.18
CA THR A 134 -6.23 -18.90 3.71
C THR A 134 -6.92 -19.82 2.70
N HIS A 135 -6.65 -19.70 1.40
CA HIS A 135 -7.35 -20.48 0.36
C HIS A 135 -6.41 -21.31 -0.53
N ARG A 136 -6.74 -22.61 -0.66
CA ARG A 136 -6.05 -23.59 -1.53
C ARG A 136 -6.35 -23.45 -3.02
N ALA A 137 -7.35 -22.67 -3.39
CA ALA A 137 -7.79 -22.54 -4.78
C ALA A 137 -6.66 -22.16 -5.75
N LEU A 138 -5.69 -21.35 -5.32
CA LEU A 138 -4.54 -21.01 -6.15
C LEU A 138 -3.62 -22.21 -6.38
N VAL A 139 -3.34 -23.02 -5.35
CA VAL A 139 -2.53 -24.24 -5.48
C VAL A 139 -3.19 -25.22 -6.45
N ASP A 140 -4.50 -25.45 -6.29
CA ASP A 140 -5.26 -26.35 -7.16
C ASP A 140 -5.27 -25.84 -8.62
N PHE A 141 -5.46 -24.53 -8.80
CA PHE A 141 -5.35 -23.89 -10.11
C PHE A 141 -3.97 -24.09 -10.74
N LEU A 142 -2.88 -23.84 -10.02
CA LEU A 142 -1.51 -23.99 -10.54
C LEU A 142 -1.21 -25.43 -10.97
N ARG A 143 -1.74 -26.41 -10.24
CA ARG A 143 -1.60 -27.83 -10.57
C ARG A 143 -2.37 -28.23 -11.81
N ALA A 144 -3.50 -27.58 -12.08
CA ALA A 144 -4.32 -27.85 -13.25
C ALA A 144 -3.91 -27.04 -14.49
N ALA A 145 -3.35 -25.85 -14.30
CA ALA A 145 -3.11 -24.88 -15.37
C ALA A 145 -1.75 -25.05 -16.07
N THR A 146 -0.77 -25.70 -15.44
CA THR A 146 0.57 -25.84 -16.03
C THR A 146 1.34 -27.03 -15.47
N ASP A 147 2.22 -27.60 -16.29
CA ASP A 147 3.21 -28.60 -15.88
C ASP A 147 4.54 -27.99 -15.39
N ARG A 148 4.73 -26.67 -15.56
CA ARG A 148 5.94 -25.98 -15.10
C ARG A 148 6.01 -26.01 -13.57
N ILE A 149 7.24 -26.08 -13.04
CA ILE A 149 7.46 -25.98 -11.60
C ILE A 149 7.00 -24.60 -11.12
N CYS A 150 6.18 -24.56 -10.08
CA CYS A 150 5.67 -23.35 -9.45
C CYS A 150 6.29 -23.21 -8.07
N TYR A 151 7.19 -22.25 -7.88
CA TYR A 151 7.75 -21.93 -6.56
C TYR A 151 6.83 -20.93 -5.86
N VAL A 152 6.18 -21.38 -4.79
CA VAL A 152 5.12 -20.63 -4.11
C VAL A 152 5.63 -20.11 -2.77
N TYR A 153 5.57 -18.80 -2.60
CA TYR A 153 5.90 -18.08 -1.37
C TYR A 153 4.65 -17.51 -0.70
N GLY A 154 4.69 -17.42 0.62
CA GLY A 154 3.67 -16.72 1.41
C GLY A 154 2.56 -17.60 2.00
N TYR A 155 2.62 -18.91 1.77
CA TYR A 155 1.77 -19.89 2.46
C TYR A 155 2.24 -20.22 3.89
N ASP A 156 1.30 -20.55 4.77
CA ASP A 156 1.60 -21.10 6.11
C ASP A 156 2.43 -22.38 6.01
N ARG A 157 2.13 -23.19 4.99
CA ARG A 157 2.99 -24.28 4.58
C ARG A 157 4.20 -23.69 3.85
N THR A 158 5.35 -23.77 4.49
CA THR A 158 6.59 -23.17 4.00
C THR A 158 7.55 -24.20 3.38
N GLU A 159 7.19 -25.50 3.39
CA GLU A 159 7.98 -26.58 2.82
C GLU A 159 7.14 -27.72 2.25
N GLY A 160 7.75 -28.44 1.30
CA GLY A 160 7.18 -29.61 0.66
C GLY A 160 6.72 -29.35 -0.77
N ARG A 161 6.24 -30.41 -1.42
CA ARG A 161 5.88 -30.41 -2.84
C ARG A 161 4.52 -31.08 -3.05
N GLU A 162 3.72 -30.49 -3.92
CA GLU A 162 2.44 -31.02 -4.38
C GLU A 162 2.37 -30.96 -5.91
N GLY A 163 2.72 -32.07 -6.56
CA GLY A 163 2.80 -32.10 -8.03
C GLY A 163 3.90 -31.18 -8.55
N ASN A 164 3.54 -30.18 -9.34
CA ASN A 164 4.44 -29.13 -9.85
C ASN A 164 4.62 -27.96 -8.87
N VAL A 165 3.86 -27.90 -7.77
CA VAL A 165 3.93 -26.81 -6.79
C VAL A 165 4.95 -27.13 -5.70
N VAL A 166 5.91 -26.23 -5.48
CA VAL A 166 6.94 -26.31 -4.44
C VAL A 166 6.76 -25.15 -3.47
N PHE A 167 6.48 -25.45 -2.21
CA PHE A 167 6.32 -24.44 -1.17
C PHE A 167 7.68 -23.98 -0.68
N MET A 168 7.87 -22.66 -0.69
CA MET A 168 9.13 -22.02 -0.31
C MET A 168 8.97 -21.29 1.02
N ARG A 169 10.01 -21.36 1.84
CA ARG A 169 10.11 -20.54 3.05
C ARG A 169 10.23 -19.07 2.65
N LYS A 170 9.62 -18.19 3.44
CA LYS A 170 9.95 -16.77 3.38
C LYS A 170 11.42 -16.65 3.79
N SER A 171 12.27 -16.18 2.89
CA SER A 171 13.58 -15.66 3.27
C SER A 171 13.33 -14.24 3.79
N GLU A 172 13.22 -14.09 5.11
CA GLU A 172 13.42 -12.80 5.76
C GLU A 172 14.92 -12.62 6.04
#